data_AF-A0A495VWA4-F1
#
_entry.id   AF-A0A495VWA4-F1
#
_cell.length_a   1.000
_cell.length_b   1.000
_cell.length_c   1.000
_cell.angle_alpha   90.00
_cell.angle_beta   90.00
_cell.angle_gamma   90.00
#
_symmetry.space_group_name_H-M   'P 1'
#
loop_
_entity.id
_entity.type
_entity.pdbx_description
1 polymer ?
#
loop_
_entity_poly.entity_id
_entity_poly.type
_entity_poly.pdbx_seq_one_letter_code
_entity_poly.pdbx_strand_id
1 'polypeptide(L)'
;MFDAWRRALGESASTKEAAEAWRHRRYRFAHRLGAALVGAQADGRPSVVGHVVYGVWLEWGLLYVGQTGKAERRLRDLAVGESHHLANTFPPEIWHRVVVVSWPRLPEAAELSGVFGPGDISLGLEHRLQAWLGPLANASRRTSDGRWRSVDWVRSDSVGARVGRRIDRLFSAVQDVWQEASRAEASTGDGAGVYRVVRPAALLAE
;
A
#
# COMPACT_ATOMS: atom_id res chain seq x y z
N MET A 1 -26.21 -7.48 -2.94
CA MET A 1 -24.82 -7.23 -3.36
C MET A 1 -23.96 -8.49 -3.22
N PHE A 2 -23.91 -9.11 -2.03
CA PHE A 2 -23.16 -10.36 -1.81
C PHE A 2 -23.54 -11.49 -2.78
N ASP A 3 -24.84 -11.71 -3.03
CA ASP A 3 -25.28 -12.76 -3.97
C ASP A 3 -24.92 -12.50 -5.44
N ALA A 4 -24.79 -11.23 -5.83
CA ALA A 4 -24.34 -10.89 -7.18
C ALA A 4 -22.85 -11.19 -7.32
N TRP A 5 -22.04 -10.78 -6.33
CA TRP A 5 -20.62 -11.12 -6.25
C TRP A 5 -20.38 -12.64 -6.23
N ARG A 6 -21.11 -13.36 -5.38
CA ARG A 6 -21.00 -14.83 -5.25
C ARG A 6 -21.31 -15.53 -6.57
N ARG A 7 -22.36 -15.09 -7.29
CA ARG A 7 -22.73 -15.65 -8.59
C ARG A 7 -21.66 -15.41 -9.65
N ALA A 8 -21.20 -14.17 -9.80
CA ALA A 8 -20.16 -13.83 -10.77
C ALA A 8 -18.84 -14.59 -10.51
N LEU A 9 -18.46 -14.75 -9.24
CA LEU A 9 -17.30 -15.55 -8.86
C LEU A 9 -17.51 -17.04 -9.18
N GLY A 10 -18.69 -17.58 -8.90
CA GLY A 10 -19.06 -18.95 -9.24
C GLY A 10 -19.04 -19.23 -10.74
N GLU A 11 -19.53 -18.29 -11.55
CA GLU A 11 -19.49 -18.36 -13.01
C GLU A 11 -18.05 -18.33 -13.53
N SER A 12 -17.19 -17.50 -12.94
CA SER A 12 -15.77 -17.37 -13.33
C SER A 12 -14.93 -18.62 -13.00
N ALA A 13 -15.44 -19.50 -12.14
CA ALA A 13 -14.75 -20.70 -11.67
C ALA A 13 -15.64 -21.96 -11.76
N SER A 14 -16.60 -21.99 -12.69
CA SER A 14 -17.61 -23.04 -12.80
C SER A 14 -17.04 -24.39 -13.26
N THR A 15 -15.91 -24.36 -13.98
CA THR A 15 -15.15 -25.55 -14.40
C THR A 15 -13.69 -25.41 -13.99
N LYS A 16 -12.94 -26.51 -14.05
CA LYS A 16 -11.50 -26.51 -13.77
C LYS A 16 -10.75 -25.58 -14.73
N GLU A 17 -11.10 -25.62 -16.00
CA GLU A 17 -10.49 -24.81 -17.07
C GLU A 17 -10.81 -23.33 -16.87
N ALA A 18 -12.05 -22.99 -16.50
CA ALA A 18 -12.44 -21.63 -16.18
C ALA A 18 -11.69 -21.10 -14.94
N ALA A 19 -11.60 -21.91 -13.88
CA ALA A 19 -10.87 -21.56 -12.67
C ALA A 19 -9.36 -21.38 -12.92
N GLU A 20 -8.76 -22.21 -13.78
CA GLU A 20 -7.36 -22.09 -14.19
C GLU A 20 -7.13 -20.82 -15.01
N ALA A 21 -7.98 -20.56 -16.01
CA ALA A 21 -7.92 -19.33 -16.81
C ALA A 21 -8.06 -18.07 -15.94
N TRP A 22 -9.00 -18.09 -14.99
CA TRP A 22 -9.18 -17.04 -14.00
C TRP A 22 -7.92 -16.83 -13.15
N ARG A 23 -7.36 -17.89 -12.58
CA ARG A 23 -6.12 -17.85 -11.80
C ARG A 23 -4.96 -17.24 -12.60
N HIS A 24 -4.75 -17.70 -13.83
CA HIS A 24 -3.68 -17.21 -14.69
C HIS A 24 -3.88 -15.73 -15.08
N ARG A 25 -5.12 -15.31 -15.35
CA ARG A 25 -5.41 -13.91 -15.66
C ARG A 25 -5.11 -13.00 -14.47
N ARG A 26 -5.61 -13.37 -13.28
CA ARG A 26 -5.34 -12.61 -12.03
C ARG A 26 -3.86 -12.55 -11.71
N TYR A 27 -3.13 -13.66 -11.86
CA TYR A 27 -1.70 -13.68 -11.58
C TYR A 27 -0.90 -12.82 -12.56
N ARG A 28 -1.21 -12.86 -13.87
CA ARG A 28 -0.58 -11.98 -14.86
C ARG A 28 -0.80 -10.50 -14.53
N PHE A 29 -2.02 -10.13 -14.18
CA PHE A 29 -2.33 -8.77 -13.73
C PHE A 29 -1.54 -8.39 -12.47
N ALA A 30 -1.56 -9.23 -11.44
CA ALA A 30 -0.82 -9.01 -10.20
C ALA A 30 0.69 -8.85 -10.45
N HIS A 31 1.26 -9.66 -11.34
CA HIS A 31 2.67 -9.57 -11.73
C HIS A 31 2.99 -8.24 -12.42
N ARG A 32 2.17 -7.79 -13.38
CA ARG A 32 2.33 -6.48 -14.02
C ARG A 32 2.23 -5.33 -13.02
N LEU A 33 1.25 -5.39 -12.12
CA LEU A 33 1.10 -4.39 -11.06
C LEU A 33 2.32 -4.37 -10.13
N GLY A 34 2.81 -5.53 -9.71
CA GLY A 34 4.03 -5.66 -8.94
C GLY A 34 5.24 -5.05 -9.64
N ALA A 35 5.43 -5.34 -10.93
CA ALA A 35 6.50 -4.78 -11.75
C ALA A 35 6.38 -3.24 -11.88
N ALA A 36 5.18 -2.71 -12.09
CA ALA A 36 4.95 -1.27 -12.12
C ALA A 36 5.28 -0.59 -10.78
N LEU A 37 5.00 -1.25 -9.65
CA LEU A 37 5.27 -0.73 -8.31
C LEU A 37 6.76 -0.71 -7.95
N VAL A 38 7.58 -1.66 -8.45
CA VAL A 38 8.98 -1.79 -8.00
C VAL A 38 10.03 -1.57 -9.07
N GLY A 39 9.73 -1.80 -10.35
CA GLY A 39 10.70 -1.80 -11.43
C GLY A 39 11.20 -0.40 -11.80
N ALA A 40 12.36 -0.31 -12.46
CA ALA A 40 12.78 0.93 -13.10
C ALA A 40 11.73 1.34 -14.15
N GLN A 41 11.49 2.64 -14.29
CA GLN A 41 10.55 3.18 -15.28
C GLN A 41 11.31 3.64 -16.52
N ALA A 42 10.64 3.64 -17.67
CA ALA A 42 11.24 4.04 -18.95
C ALA A 42 11.69 5.51 -18.95
N ASP A 43 11.11 6.35 -18.09
CA ASP A 43 11.48 7.74 -17.89
C ASP A 43 12.70 7.93 -16.97
N GLY A 44 13.47 6.87 -16.70
CA GLY A 44 14.70 6.91 -15.92
C GLY A 44 14.50 6.85 -14.40
N ARG A 45 13.25 6.78 -13.90
CA ARG A 45 13.03 6.67 -12.45
C ARG A 45 13.53 5.32 -11.92
N PRO A 46 14.27 5.32 -10.80
CA PRO A 46 14.90 4.12 -10.28
C PRO A 46 13.87 3.15 -9.71
N SER A 47 14.30 1.89 -9.57
CA SER A 47 13.55 0.87 -8.85
C SER A 47 13.26 1.29 -7.41
N VAL A 48 12.12 0.84 -6.89
CA VAL A 48 11.74 1.02 -5.48
C VAL A 48 12.26 -0.17 -4.69
N VAL A 49 13.14 0.11 -3.72
CA VAL A 49 13.85 -0.90 -2.92
C VAL A 49 13.90 -0.50 -1.45
N GLY A 50 13.96 -1.50 -0.57
CA GLY A 50 14.17 -1.28 0.86
C GLY A 50 12.94 -0.72 1.57
N HIS A 51 13.14 0.30 2.41
CA HIS A 51 12.10 0.82 3.29
C HIS A 51 11.16 1.81 2.60
N VAL A 52 9.86 1.55 2.69
CA VAL A 52 8.80 2.42 2.16
C VAL A 52 7.57 2.41 3.07
N VAL A 53 6.76 3.46 2.94
CA VAL A 53 5.35 3.46 3.32
C VAL A 53 4.51 3.52 2.05
N TYR A 54 3.33 2.89 2.06
CA TYR A 54 2.46 2.84 0.89
C TYR A 54 1.01 2.91 1.28
N GLY A 55 0.19 3.41 0.35
CA GLY A 55 -1.25 3.50 0.48
C GLY A 55 -1.95 2.84 -0.70
N VAL A 56 -3.14 2.32 -0.46
CA VAL A 56 -4.03 1.74 -1.49
C VAL A 56 -5.37 2.45 -1.40
N TRP A 57 -5.90 2.88 -2.54
CA TRP A 57 -7.18 3.57 -2.67
C TRP A 57 -8.17 2.71 -3.45
N LEU A 58 -9.42 2.81 -3.04
CA LEU A 58 -10.57 2.54 -3.89
C LEU A 58 -11.07 3.87 -4.47
N GLU A 59 -12.04 3.80 -5.37
CA GLU A 59 -12.61 4.99 -6.02
C GLU A 59 -13.15 6.01 -5.02
N TRP A 60 -13.75 5.55 -3.91
CA TRP A 60 -14.29 6.42 -2.88
C TRP A 60 -13.21 7.05 -1.97
N GLY A 61 -12.00 6.49 -1.90
CA GLY A 61 -10.98 6.99 -0.98
C GLY A 61 -9.93 5.97 -0.52
N LEU A 62 -9.14 6.40 0.47
CA LEU A 62 -8.01 5.63 0.99
C LEU A 62 -8.50 4.40 1.78
N LEU A 63 -8.14 3.22 1.28
CA LEU A 63 -8.51 1.95 1.86
C LEU A 63 -7.52 1.47 2.92
N TYR A 64 -6.21 1.58 2.65
CA TYR A 64 -5.18 0.97 3.48
C TYR A 64 -3.88 1.77 3.46
N VAL A 65 -3.17 1.77 4.58
CA VAL A 65 -1.77 2.23 4.71
C VAL A 65 -0.93 1.13 5.33
N GLY A 66 0.23 0.86 4.74
CA GLY A 66 1.21 -0.10 5.25
C GLY A 66 2.65 0.37 5.11
N GLN A 67 3.56 -0.37 5.73
CA GLN A 67 5.01 -0.21 5.56
C GLN A 67 5.70 -1.54 5.20
N THR A 68 6.92 -1.44 4.68
CA THR A 68 7.81 -2.59 4.53
C THR A 68 9.27 -2.15 4.47
N GLY A 69 10.17 -3.00 4.94
CA GLY A 69 11.63 -2.85 4.76
C GLY A 69 12.20 -3.55 3.52
N LYS A 70 11.36 -4.25 2.74
CA LYS A 70 11.75 -5.01 1.54
C LYS A 70 10.75 -4.76 0.42
N ALA A 71 10.66 -3.51 -0.03
CA ALA A 71 9.70 -3.05 -1.03
C ALA A 71 9.69 -3.91 -2.29
N GLU A 72 10.87 -4.28 -2.79
CA GLU A 72 11.07 -5.07 -4.01
C GLU A 72 10.38 -6.44 -3.98
N ARG A 73 10.17 -7.00 -2.78
CA ARG A 73 9.41 -8.22 -2.54
C ARG A 73 7.96 -7.90 -2.18
N ARG A 74 7.74 -7.13 -1.12
CA ARG A 74 6.38 -6.94 -0.55
C ARG A 74 5.43 -6.25 -1.51
N LEU A 75 5.89 -5.25 -2.28
CA LEU A 75 5.05 -4.57 -3.26
C LEU A 75 4.83 -5.41 -4.52
N ARG A 76 5.81 -6.25 -4.89
CA ARG A 76 5.67 -7.22 -5.98
C ARG A 76 4.55 -8.22 -5.69
N ASP A 77 4.47 -8.68 -4.44
CA ASP A 77 3.49 -9.67 -4.00
C ASP A 77 2.18 -9.05 -3.48
N LEU A 78 2.08 -7.71 -3.41
CA LEU A 78 0.97 -7.00 -2.78
C LEU A 78 -0.38 -7.39 -3.40
N ALA A 79 -0.42 -7.51 -4.72
CA ALA A 79 -1.60 -7.86 -5.51
C ALA A 79 -1.86 -9.38 -5.57
N VAL A 80 -0.90 -10.22 -5.19
CA VAL A 80 -1.06 -11.69 -5.23
C VAL A 80 -1.94 -12.18 -4.07
N GLY A 81 -1.88 -11.52 -2.91
CA GLY A 81 -2.77 -11.78 -1.77
C GLY A 81 -2.38 -12.96 -0.86
N GLU A 82 -1.31 -13.70 -1.17
CA GLU A 82 -0.82 -14.84 -0.37
C GLU A 82 -0.40 -14.44 1.06
N SER A 83 0.00 -13.18 1.27
CA SER A 83 0.47 -12.66 2.56
C SER A 83 -0.24 -11.38 3.01
N HIS A 84 -1.32 -10.98 2.33
CA HIS A 84 -1.99 -9.71 2.61
C HIS A 84 -3.50 -9.86 2.49
N HIS A 85 -4.20 -9.83 3.62
CA HIS A 85 -5.67 -9.96 3.66
C HIS A 85 -6.40 -8.90 2.80
N LEU A 86 -5.78 -7.73 2.60
CA LEU A 86 -6.28 -6.66 1.73
C LEU A 86 -6.68 -7.15 0.34
N ALA A 87 -5.78 -7.78 -0.41
CA ALA A 87 -6.04 -8.22 -1.79
C ALA A 87 -7.07 -9.37 -1.86
N ASN A 88 -7.30 -10.08 -0.75
CA ASN A 88 -8.32 -11.12 -0.68
C ASN A 88 -9.71 -10.54 -0.37
N THR A 89 -9.79 -9.42 0.36
CA THR A 89 -11.06 -8.75 0.68
C THR A 89 -11.45 -7.74 -0.38
N PHE A 90 -10.50 -6.93 -0.84
CA PHE A 90 -10.66 -5.92 -1.88
C PHE A 90 -9.65 -6.25 -2.99
N PRO A 91 -10.08 -6.95 -4.05
CA PRO A 91 -9.18 -7.43 -5.09
C PRO A 91 -8.44 -6.27 -5.79
N PRO A 92 -7.17 -6.45 -6.20
CA PRO A 92 -6.38 -5.40 -6.84
C PRO A 92 -6.98 -4.90 -8.15
N GLU A 93 -7.83 -5.69 -8.79
CA GLU A 93 -8.58 -5.32 -9.99
C GLU A 93 -9.55 -4.13 -9.75
N ILE A 94 -9.93 -3.86 -8.50
CA ILE A 94 -10.79 -2.70 -8.14
C ILE A 94 -10.01 -1.58 -7.43
N TRP A 95 -8.69 -1.70 -7.30
CA TRP A 95 -7.89 -0.63 -6.72
C TRP A 95 -7.78 0.53 -7.70
N HIS A 96 -8.12 1.72 -7.22
CA HIS A 96 -8.07 2.93 -8.01
C HIS A 96 -6.64 3.46 -8.15
N ARG A 97 -5.86 3.40 -7.05
CA ARG A 97 -4.53 3.97 -6.98
C ARG A 97 -3.69 3.27 -5.91
N VAL A 98 -2.40 3.16 -6.17
CA VAL A 98 -1.40 2.79 -5.17
C VAL A 98 -0.32 3.88 -5.14
N VAL A 99 -0.05 4.42 -3.95
CA VAL A 99 1.03 5.39 -3.70
C VAL A 99 2.09 4.71 -2.87
N VAL A 100 3.36 4.93 -3.21
CA VAL A 100 4.52 4.43 -2.47
C VAL A 100 5.45 5.60 -2.21
N VAL A 101 5.90 5.77 -0.98
CA VAL A 101 6.86 6.79 -0.56
C VAL A 101 8.10 6.11 -0.01
N SER A 102 9.22 6.33 -0.69
CA SER A 102 10.57 5.91 -0.30
C SER A 102 11.14 6.90 0.69
N TRP A 103 10.56 6.91 1.90
CA TRP A 103 10.92 7.83 2.98
C TRP A 103 12.43 7.90 3.30
N PRO A 104 13.27 6.86 3.13
CA PRO A 104 14.71 7.00 3.38
C PRO A 104 15.42 7.96 2.43
N ARG A 105 14.79 8.35 1.31
CA ARG A 105 15.32 9.34 0.36
C ARG A 105 15.05 10.78 0.77
N LEU A 106 14.24 10.98 1.82
CA LEU A 106 14.00 12.30 2.38
C LEU A 106 15.19 12.74 3.24
N PRO A 107 15.64 14.01 3.16
CA PRO A 107 16.75 14.51 3.96
C PRO A 107 16.57 14.27 5.46
N GLU A 108 15.34 14.40 5.97
CA GLU A 108 14.97 14.25 7.39
C GLU A 108 15.22 12.82 7.91
N ALA A 109 15.31 11.83 7.02
CA ALA A 109 15.61 10.45 7.41
C ALA A 109 17.07 10.30 7.90
N ALA A 110 18.00 11.11 7.37
CA ALA A 110 19.40 11.06 7.75
C ALA A 110 19.59 11.43 9.24
N GLU A 111 18.81 12.38 9.76
CA GLU A 111 18.85 12.83 11.16
C GLU A 111 18.49 11.71 12.16
N LEU A 112 17.73 10.70 11.72
CA LEU A 112 17.19 9.64 12.58
C LEU A 112 18.00 8.35 12.54
N SER A 113 18.92 8.22 11.57
CA SER A 113 19.63 6.96 11.27
C SER A 113 20.55 6.47 12.40
N GLY A 114 20.96 7.36 13.31
CA GLY A 114 21.73 7.02 14.52
C GLY A 114 20.88 6.87 15.79
N VAL A 115 19.58 7.14 15.73
CA VAL A 115 18.67 7.15 16.89
C VAL A 115 17.74 5.93 16.89
N PHE A 116 17.25 5.56 15.70
CA PHE A 116 16.32 4.45 15.53
C PHE A 116 16.74 3.55 14.38
N GLY A 117 16.42 2.26 14.48
CA GLY A 117 16.52 1.37 13.34
C GLY A 117 15.49 1.76 12.25
N PRO A 118 15.76 1.52 10.96
CA PRO A 118 14.86 1.88 9.88
C PRO A 118 13.50 1.16 9.95
N GLY A 119 13.46 -0.03 10.55
CA GLY A 119 12.21 -0.74 10.84
C GLY A 119 11.32 0.00 11.85
N ASP A 120 11.92 0.54 12.91
CA ASP A 120 11.22 1.32 13.93
C ASP A 120 10.68 2.64 13.36
N ILE A 121 11.48 3.31 12.52
CA ILE A 121 11.05 4.51 11.79
C ILE A 121 9.85 4.17 10.88
N SER A 122 9.92 3.05 10.16
CA SER A 122 8.83 2.59 9.28
C SER A 122 7.54 2.35 10.06
N LEU A 123 7.62 1.69 11.23
CA LEU A 123 6.47 1.49 12.12
C LEU A 123 5.94 2.82 12.67
N GLY A 124 6.83 3.77 12.98
CA GLY A 124 6.46 5.11 13.40
C GLY A 124 5.67 5.87 12.35
N LEU A 125 6.17 5.86 11.11
CA LEU A 125 5.50 6.50 9.97
C LEU A 125 4.16 5.84 9.65
N GLU A 126 4.10 4.51 9.62
CA GLU A 126 2.85 3.76 9.41
C GLU A 126 1.80 4.15 10.45
N HIS A 127 2.16 4.13 11.73
CA HIS A 127 1.25 4.49 12.81
C HIS A 127 0.73 5.92 12.68
N ARG A 128 1.64 6.88 12.43
CA ARG A 128 1.29 8.29 12.25
C ARG A 128 0.38 8.52 11.05
N LEU A 129 0.67 7.89 9.92
CA LEU A 129 -0.15 7.98 8.70
C LEU A 129 -1.54 7.39 8.93
N GLN A 130 -1.63 6.23 9.61
CA GLN A 130 -2.92 5.61 9.94
C GLN A 130 -3.75 6.49 10.90
N ALA A 131 -3.11 7.10 11.91
CA ALA A 131 -3.77 8.02 12.84
C ALA A 131 -4.25 9.30 12.15
N TRP A 132 -3.46 9.84 11.20
CA TRP A 132 -3.81 11.05 10.46
C TRP A 132 -4.90 10.81 9.40
N LEU A 133 -4.82 9.71 8.66
CA LEU A 133 -5.66 9.47 7.48
C LEU A 133 -6.88 8.59 7.75
N GLY A 134 -6.88 7.82 8.84
CA GLY A 134 -7.98 6.91 9.21
C GLY A 134 -8.42 5.93 8.11
N PRO A 135 -7.50 5.25 7.38
CA PRO A 135 -7.87 4.36 6.28
C PRO A 135 -8.77 3.21 6.77
N LEU A 136 -9.83 2.88 6.02
CA LEU A 136 -10.88 1.94 6.45
C LEU A 136 -10.32 0.60 6.97
N ALA A 137 -9.36 0.01 6.26
CA ALA A 137 -8.81 -1.30 6.61
C ALA A 137 -7.88 -1.29 7.82
N ASN A 138 -7.32 -0.14 8.22
CA ASN A 138 -6.51 -0.02 9.43
C ASN A 138 -7.29 0.58 10.61
N ALA A 139 -8.37 1.31 10.35
CA ALA A 139 -9.18 1.99 11.36
C ALA A 139 -9.98 1.03 12.26
N SER A 140 -10.08 -0.25 11.89
CA SER A 140 -10.80 -1.26 12.66
C SER A 140 -10.01 -2.57 12.77
N ARG A 141 -10.23 -3.30 13.87
CA ARG A 141 -9.68 -4.64 14.11
C ARG A 141 -10.80 -5.67 14.23
N ARG A 142 -10.55 -6.86 13.70
CA ARG A 142 -11.44 -8.01 13.84
C ARG A 142 -11.49 -8.45 15.31
N THR A 143 -12.68 -8.79 15.77
CA THR A 143 -12.92 -9.42 17.07
C THR A 143 -13.12 -10.93 16.89
N SER A 144 -13.01 -11.71 17.97
CA SER A 144 -13.11 -13.18 17.93
C SER A 144 -14.50 -13.69 17.54
N ASP A 145 -15.52 -12.86 17.68
CA ASP A 145 -16.91 -13.12 17.27
C ASP A 145 -17.21 -12.72 15.81
N GLY A 146 -16.18 -12.34 15.04
CA GLY A 146 -16.31 -11.95 13.63
C GLY A 146 -16.80 -10.52 13.41
N ARG A 147 -16.94 -9.71 14.46
CA ARG A 147 -17.24 -8.27 14.35
C ARG A 147 -15.97 -7.43 14.17
N TRP A 148 -16.16 -6.11 14.17
CA TRP A 148 -15.10 -5.12 14.06
C TRP A 148 -15.21 -4.11 15.20
N ARG A 149 -14.05 -3.66 15.70
CA ARG A 149 -13.94 -2.57 16.66
C ARG A 149 -12.98 -1.51 16.15
N SER A 150 -13.26 -0.24 16.41
CA SER A 150 -12.38 0.86 16.05
C SER A 150 -11.03 0.78 16.78
N VAL A 151 -9.98 1.26 16.12
CA VAL A 151 -8.66 1.40 16.72
C VAL A 151 -8.60 2.69 17.53
N ASP A 152 -8.18 2.58 18.79
CA ASP A 152 -7.80 3.72 19.61
C ASP A 152 -6.31 4.04 19.34
N TRP A 153 -6.09 5.06 18.52
CA TRP A 153 -4.74 5.50 18.15
C TRP A 153 -4.06 6.27 19.29
N VAL A 154 -4.82 6.98 20.12
CA VAL A 154 -4.32 7.86 21.18
C VAL A 154 -3.69 7.04 22.30
N ARG A 155 -4.33 5.93 22.69
CA ARG A 155 -3.85 5.05 23.76
C ARG A 155 -2.86 3.97 23.30
N SER A 156 -2.31 4.07 22.09
CA SER A 156 -1.39 3.05 21.57
C SER A 156 -0.01 3.17 22.21
N ASP A 157 0.47 2.07 22.79
CA ASP A 157 1.84 1.92 23.30
C ASP A 157 2.71 1.02 22.41
N SER A 158 2.30 0.79 21.17
CA SER A 158 3.10 0.05 20.19
C SER A 158 4.46 0.73 19.93
N VAL A 159 5.44 -0.02 19.41
CA VAL A 159 6.73 0.56 18.97
C VAL A 159 6.49 1.72 18.01
N GLY A 160 5.59 1.55 17.02
CA GLY A 160 5.21 2.61 16.09
C GLY A 160 4.63 3.85 16.78
N ALA A 161 3.78 3.69 17.78
CA ALA A 161 3.26 4.83 18.53
C ALA A 161 4.35 5.58 19.31
N ARG A 162 5.27 4.87 19.95
CA ARG A 162 6.38 5.48 20.70
C ARG A 162 7.37 6.21 19.79
N VAL A 163 7.77 5.57 18.70
CA VAL A 163 8.71 6.15 17.72
C VAL A 163 8.03 7.29 16.93
N GLY A 164 6.77 7.13 16.57
CA GLY A 164 5.95 8.11 15.86
C GLY A 164 5.92 9.49 16.53
N ARG A 165 5.95 9.53 17.87
CA ARG A 165 6.03 10.77 18.67
C ARG A 165 7.39 11.49 18.61
N ARG A 166 8.41 10.86 18.02
CA ARG A 166 9.80 11.34 17.99
C ARG A 166 10.35 11.57 16.57
N ILE A 167 9.49 11.48 15.56
CA ILE A 167 9.87 11.61 14.13
C ILE A 167 9.09 12.73 13.44
N ASP A 168 8.75 13.81 14.15
CA ASP A 168 7.86 14.87 13.68
C ASP A 168 8.28 15.50 12.35
N ARG A 169 9.58 15.82 12.21
CA ARG A 169 10.12 16.42 10.99
C ARG A 169 9.99 15.49 9.80
N LEU A 170 10.46 14.24 9.94
CA LEU A 170 10.35 13.23 8.89
C LEU A 170 8.88 12.98 8.54
N PHE A 171 7.98 12.89 9.53
CA PHE A 171 6.58 12.70 9.21
C PHE A 171 5.99 13.89 8.46
N SER A 172 6.34 15.12 8.81
CA SER A 172 5.84 16.31 8.10
C SER A 172 6.27 16.27 6.63
N ALA A 173 7.54 15.96 6.36
CA ALA A 173 8.04 15.75 5.00
C ALA A 173 7.32 14.60 4.27
N VAL A 174 7.04 13.49 4.95
CA VAL A 174 6.25 12.38 4.37
C VAL A 174 4.81 12.82 4.10
N GLN A 175 4.19 13.66 4.94
CA GLN A 175 2.84 14.17 4.70
C GLN A 175 2.79 15.03 3.44
N ASP A 176 3.76 15.91 3.25
CA ASP A 176 3.81 16.78 2.07
C ASP A 176 3.92 15.95 0.78
N VAL A 177 4.88 15.01 0.75
CA VAL A 177 5.04 14.08 -0.37
C VAL A 177 3.80 13.22 -0.59
N TRP A 178 3.16 12.75 0.49
CA TRP A 178 1.96 11.95 0.40
C TRP A 178 0.79 12.72 -0.21
N GLN A 179 0.59 13.98 0.20
CA GLN A 179 -0.46 14.84 -0.36
C GLN A 179 -0.24 15.09 -1.84
N GLU A 180 0.98 15.41 -2.24
CA GLU A 180 1.35 15.59 -3.65
C GLU A 180 1.08 14.31 -4.45
N ALA A 181 1.63 13.18 -4.02
CA ALA A 181 1.48 11.90 -4.69
C ALA A 181 0.01 11.43 -4.77
N SER A 182 -0.79 11.74 -3.75
CA SER A 182 -2.22 11.39 -3.72
C SER A 182 -3.05 12.16 -4.75
N ARG A 183 -2.55 13.29 -5.27
CA ARG A 183 -3.22 14.12 -6.28
C ARG A 183 -2.66 13.93 -7.68
N ALA A 184 -1.42 13.42 -7.81
CA ALA A 184 -0.77 13.23 -9.10
C ALA A 184 -1.56 12.29 -10.05
N GLU A 185 -1.72 12.67 -11.31
CA GLU A 185 -2.43 11.90 -12.34
C GLU A 185 -1.65 10.64 -12.76
N ALA A 186 -0.36 10.81 -13.00
CA ALA A 186 0.62 9.74 -13.08
C ALA A 186 1.90 10.33 -12.50
N SER A 187 2.94 9.51 -12.36
CA SER A 187 4.21 9.97 -11.83
C SER A 187 5.03 10.75 -12.87
N THR A 188 4.36 11.71 -13.50
CA THR A 188 4.89 12.76 -14.38
C THR A 188 5.06 14.02 -13.54
N GLY A 189 6.16 14.10 -12.79
CA GLY A 189 6.47 15.25 -11.96
C GLY A 189 7.61 14.96 -11.00
N ASP A 190 8.63 15.82 -11.09
CA ASP A 190 9.84 16.14 -10.29
C ASP A 190 10.20 15.47 -8.95
N GLY A 191 9.46 14.48 -8.45
CA GLY A 191 9.69 13.89 -7.15
C GLY A 191 10.92 13.00 -7.03
N ALA A 192 12.05 13.26 -7.71
CA ALA A 192 13.39 12.64 -7.57
C ALA A 192 13.46 11.12 -7.26
N GLY A 193 12.43 10.35 -7.65
CA GLY A 193 12.23 8.96 -7.21
C GLY A 193 11.89 8.76 -5.71
N VAL A 194 11.46 9.79 -4.98
CA VAL A 194 10.97 9.74 -3.60
C VAL A 194 9.61 9.05 -3.53
N TYR A 195 8.72 9.26 -4.51
CA TYR A 195 7.43 8.57 -4.54
C TYR A 195 7.12 7.92 -5.89
N ARG A 196 6.15 7.01 -5.85
CA ARG A 196 5.60 6.33 -7.01
C ARG A 196 4.09 6.24 -6.90
N VAL A 197 3.42 6.47 -8.03
CA VAL A 197 1.96 6.33 -8.18
C VAL A 197 1.69 5.38 -9.32
N VAL A 198 0.90 4.35 -9.05
CA VAL A 198 0.43 3.38 -10.04
C VAL A 198 -1.10 3.37 -10.03
N ARG A 199 -1.70 3.39 -11.22
CA ARG A 199 -3.14 3.21 -11.44
C ARG A 199 -3.39 1.79 -11.96
N PRO A 200 -3.88 0.86 -11.13
CA PRO A 200 -4.06 -0.54 -11.52
C PRO A 200 -4.96 -0.71 -12.75
N ALA A 201 -5.97 0.15 -12.93
CA ALA A 201 -6.85 0.12 -14.10
C ALA A 201 -6.11 0.25 -15.45
N ALA A 202 -5.00 0.99 -15.51
CA ALA A 202 -4.19 1.12 -16.71
C ALA A 202 -3.52 -0.21 -17.14
N LEU A 203 -3.42 -1.17 -16.22
CA LEU A 203 -2.79 -2.48 -16.44
C LEU A 203 -3.81 -3.60 -16.73
N LEU A 204 -5.11 -3.28 -16.74
CA LEU A 204 -6.18 -4.22 -17.04
C LEU A 204 -6.47 -4.37 -18.54
N ALA A 205 -6.08 -3.39 -19.34
CA ALA A 205 -6.33 -3.33 -20.80
C ALA A 205 -5.37 -4.20 -21.65
N GLU A 206 -4.36 -4.81 -21.00
CA GLU A 206 -3.35 -5.70 -21.61
C GLU A 206 -3.55 -7.17 -21.20
#